data_AF-A0A517LMM6-F1
#
_entry.id   AF-A0A517LMM6-F1
#
_cell.length_a   1.000
_cell.length_b   1.000
_cell.length_c   1.000
_cell.angle_alpha   90.00
_cell.angle_beta   90.00
_cell.angle_gamma   90.00
#
_symmetry.space_group_name_H-M   'P 1'
#
loop_
_entity.id
_entity.type
_entity.pdbx_description
1 polymer ?
#
loop_
_entity_poly.entity_id
_entity_poly.type
_entity_poly.pdbx_seq_one_letter_code
_entity_poly.pdbx_strand_id
1 'polypeptide(L)'
;MPTDLKHQITTLLNTYLATFNASDYATASKYYYSPSIAISASGVLLLPAAADMASFLSTTVSRLKVDGFDHSEWIGEKAIVVLEDEGERGLL
;
A
#
# COMPACT_ATOMS: atom_id res chain seq x y z
N MET A 1 8.77 22.43 -8.98
CA MET A 1 8.52 21.37 -9.98
C MET A 1 7.61 20.31 -9.37
N PRO A 2 6.28 20.50 -9.38
CA PRO A 2 5.31 19.57 -8.78
C PRO A 2 4.90 18.41 -9.72
N THR A 3 5.13 18.56 -11.03
CA THR A 3 4.73 17.62 -12.08
C THR A 3 5.51 16.31 -12.03
N ASP A 4 6.79 16.35 -11.64
CA ASP A 4 7.66 15.16 -11.58
C ASP A 4 7.27 14.23 -10.42
N LEU A 5 7.12 14.78 -9.20
CA LEU A 5 6.71 14.00 -8.03
C LEU A 5 5.30 13.40 -8.19
N LYS A 6 4.33 14.17 -8.71
CA LYS A 6 2.98 13.66 -9.00
C LYS A 6 3.04 12.50 -10.00
N HIS A 7 3.86 12.61 -11.04
CA HIS A 7 4.04 11.57 -12.03
C HIS A 7 4.70 10.32 -11.42
N GLN A 8 5.76 10.47 -10.64
CA GLN A 8 6.45 9.36 -9.97
C GLN A 8 5.52 8.60 -9.03
N ILE A 9 4.76 9.31 -8.18
CA ILE A 9 3.79 8.69 -7.26
C ILE A 9 2.68 8.00 -8.05
N THR A 10 2.18 8.63 -9.11
CA THR A 10 1.17 8.03 -9.99
C THR A 10 1.66 6.72 -10.59
N THR A 11 2.90 6.70 -11.08
CA THR A 11 3.54 5.51 -11.65
C THR A 11 3.74 4.43 -10.59
N LEU A 12 4.24 4.78 -9.40
CA LEU A 12 4.44 3.84 -8.30
C LEU A 12 3.13 3.15 -7.90
N LEU A 13 2.07 3.92 -7.72
CA LEU A 13 0.74 3.41 -7.34
C LEU A 13 0.12 2.53 -8.44
N ASN A 14 0.32 2.89 -9.71
CA ASN A 14 -0.15 2.08 -10.84
C ASN A 14 0.57 0.73 -10.89
N THR A 15 1.89 0.72 -10.67
CA THR A 15 2.66 -0.53 -10.66
C THR A 15 2.27 -1.41 -9.47
N TYR A 16 2.08 -0.83 -8.28
CA TYR A 16 1.53 -1.53 -7.13
C TYR A 16 0.19 -2.21 -7.48
N LEU A 17 -0.79 -1.46 -8.02
CA LEU A 17 -2.10 -2.01 -8.37
C LEU A 17 -2.00 -3.11 -9.42
N ALA A 18 -1.14 -2.96 -10.43
CA ALA A 18 -0.92 -3.99 -11.44
C ALA A 18 -0.42 -5.29 -10.81
N THR A 19 0.56 -5.22 -9.91
CA THR A 19 1.08 -6.40 -9.20
C THR A 19 0.06 -7.01 -8.24
N PHE A 20 -0.69 -6.18 -7.50
CA PHE A 20 -1.74 -6.62 -6.58
C PHE A 20 -2.87 -7.33 -7.33
N ASN A 21 -3.39 -6.74 -8.40
CA ASN A 21 -4.49 -7.30 -9.18
C ASN A 21 -4.06 -8.58 -9.93
N ALA A 22 -2.79 -8.69 -10.32
CA ALA A 22 -2.20 -9.93 -10.85
C ALA A 22 -1.97 -11.03 -9.78
N SER A 23 -2.31 -10.78 -8.51
CA SER A 23 -2.04 -11.66 -7.38
C SER A 23 -0.55 -11.98 -7.16
N ASP A 24 0.36 -11.13 -7.68
CA ASP A 24 1.80 -11.20 -7.40
C ASP A 24 2.11 -10.47 -6.09
N TYR A 25 1.70 -11.08 -4.98
CA TYR A 25 1.87 -10.47 -3.65
C TYR A 25 3.33 -10.44 -3.18
N ALA A 26 4.20 -11.26 -3.76
CA ALA A 26 5.64 -11.22 -3.50
C ALA A 26 6.28 -9.95 -4.07
N THR A 27 5.80 -9.46 -5.22
CA THR A 27 6.21 -8.16 -5.76
C THR A 27 5.43 -7.02 -5.11
N ALA A 28 4.12 -7.16 -4.91
CA ALA A 28 3.27 -6.12 -4.31
C ALA A 28 3.73 -5.74 -2.89
N SER A 29 4.21 -6.70 -2.10
CA SER A 29 4.69 -6.44 -0.73
C SER A 29 5.92 -5.54 -0.66
N LYS A 30 6.69 -5.41 -1.75
CA LYS A 30 7.87 -4.54 -1.84
C LYS A 30 7.53 -3.05 -1.85
N TYR A 31 6.25 -2.70 -2.09
CA TYR A 31 5.76 -1.33 -2.03
C TYR A 31 5.40 -0.87 -0.61
N TYR A 32 5.55 -1.74 0.39
CA TYR A 32 5.32 -1.42 1.79
C TYR A 32 6.66 -1.24 2.52
N TYR A 33 6.72 -0.28 3.44
CA TYR A 33 7.83 -0.19 4.39
C TYR A 33 7.83 -1.37 5.35
N SER A 34 9.02 -1.80 5.77
CA SER A 34 9.20 -2.80 6.83
C SER A 34 9.81 -2.13 8.07
N PRO A 35 9.23 -2.34 9.27
CA PRO A 35 8.01 -3.08 9.53
C PRO A 35 6.76 -2.37 8.98
N SER A 36 5.72 -3.13 8.65
CA SER A 36 4.41 -2.62 8.22
C SER A 36 3.33 -2.93 9.24
N ILE A 37 2.24 -2.16 9.20
CA ILE A 37 1.07 -2.34 10.07
C ILE A 37 -0.14 -2.58 9.19
N ALA A 38 -0.88 -3.66 9.47
CA ALA A 38 -2.21 -3.89 8.94
C ALA A 38 -3.25 -3.57 10.02
N ILE A 39 -4.23 -2.74 9.69
CA ILE A 39 -5.31 -2.32 10.60
C ILE A 39 -6.62 -2.86 10.06
N SER A 40 -7.38 -3.55 10.90
CA SER A 40 -8.71 -4.05 10.60
C SER A 40 -9.67 -3.79 11.76
N ALA A 41 -10.95 -4.07 11.56
CA ALA A 41 -11.93 -4.03 12.65
C ALA A 41 -11.63 -5.02 13.79
N SER A 42 -10.87 -6.09 13.51
CA SER A 42 -10.48 -7.08 14.51
C SER A 42 -9.20 -6.72 15.27
N GLY A 43 -8.47 -5.68 14.85
CA GLY A 43 -7.32 -5.17 15.56
C GLY A 43 -6.18 -4.72 14.65
N VAL A 44 -4.98 -4.71 15.24
CA VAL A 44 -3.74 -4.26 14.59
C VAL A 44 -2.77 -5.43 14.52
N LEU A 45 -2.20 -5.65 13.34
CA LEU A 45 -1.17 -6.66 13.10
C LEU A 45 0.13 -5.99 12.67
N LEU A 46 1.21 -6.31 13.37
CA LEU A 46 2.57 -5.92 12.97
C LEU A 46 3.14 -6.98 12.03
N LEU A 47 3.68 -6.54 10.90
CA LEU A 47 4.26 -7.36 9.84
C LEU A 47 5.74 -6.99 9.70
N PRO A 48 6.64 -7.74 10.35
CA PRO A 48 8.06 -7.38 10.43
C PRO A 48 8.79 -7.35 9.09
N ALA A 49 8.40 -8.22 8.15
CA ALA A 49 9.05 -8.34 6.85
C ALA A 49 8.07 -8.31 5.68
N ALA A 50 8.59 -7.99 4.49
CA ALA A 50 7.83 -8.03 3.24
C ALA A 50 7.20 -9.41 2.94
N ALA A 51 7.80 -10.50 3.42
CA ALA A 51 7.24 -11.85 3.28
C ALA A 51 5.97 -12.05 4.12
N ASP A 52 5.90 -11.43 5.30
CA ASP A 52 4.70 -11.45 6.16
C ASP A 52 3.57 -10.66 5.49
N MET A 53 3.90 -9.49 4.91
CA MET A 53 2.94 -8.71 4.12
C MET A 53 2.43 -9.48 2.91
N ALA A 54 3.30 -10.15 2.15
CA ALA A 54 2.89 -10.97 1.02
C ALA A 54 1.90 -12.09 1.45
N SER A 55 2.19 -12.76 2.57
CA SER A 55 1.33 -13.80 3.14
C SER A 55 -0.02 -13.24 3.61
N PHE A 56 0.00 -12.06 4.24
CA PHE A 56 -1.19 -11.35 4.67
C PHE A 56 -2.09 -10.93 3.50
N LEU A 57 -1.52 -10.33 2.46
CA LEU A 57 -2.24 -9.94 1.24
C LEU A 57 -2.87 -11.16 0.57
N SER A 58 -2.09 -12.23 0.40
CA SER A 58 -2.56 -13.48 -0.19
C SER A 58 -3.78 -14.06 0.54
N THR A 59 -3.70 -14.15 1.88
CA THR A 59 -4.78 -14.68 2.70
C THR A 59 -6.03 -13.79 2.65
N THR A 60 -5.84 -12.48 2.79
CA THR A 60 -6.93 -11.50 2.82
C THR A 60 -7.65 -11.44 1.48
N VAL A 61 -6.93 -11.31 0.37
CA VAL A 61 -7.53 -11.21 -0.96
C VAL A 61 -8.17 -12.53 -1.39
N SER A 62 -7.57 -13.67 -1.05
CA SER A 62 -8.20 -14.97 -1.31
C SER A 62 -9.57 -15.08 -0.62
N ARG A 63 -9.68 -14.58 0.61
CA ARG A 63 -10.97 -14.50 1.30
C ARG A 63 -11.93 -13.54 0.63
N LEU A 64 -11.49 -12.33 0.27
CA LEU A 64 -12.32 -11.34 -0.42
C LEU A 64 -12.86 -11.86 -1.75
N LYS A 65 -12.06 -12.62 -2.50
CA LYS A 65 -12.49 -13.25 -3.77
C LYS A 65 -13.65 -14.23 -3.58
N VAL A 66 -13.72 -14.92 -2.44
CA VAL A 66 -14.88 -15.77 -2.08
C VAL A 66 -16.14 -14.92 -1.92
N ASP A 67 -15.99 -13.69 -1.44
CA ASP A 67 -17.08 -12.74 -1.21
C ASP A 67 -17.35 -11.84 -2.45
N GLY A 68 -16.78 -12.18 -3.61
CA GLY A 68 -17.05 -11.52 -4.89
C GLY A 68 -16.11 -10.36 -5.26
N PHE A 69 -15.00 -10.19 -4.54
CA PHE A 69 -13.97 -9.23 -4.92
C PHE A 69 -13.28 -9.62 -6.24
N ASP A 70 -13.21 -8.67 -7.16
CA ASP A 70 -12.54 -8.84 -8.45
C ASP A 70 -11.15 -8.17 -8.46
N HIS A 71 -11.11 -6.84 -8.30
CA HIS A 71 -9.88 -6.06 -8.36
C HIS A 71 -9.95 -4.80 -7.48
N SER A 72 -8.78 -4.19 -7.25
CA SER A 72 -8.64 -2.88 -6.62
C SER A 72 -8.41 -1.81 -7.70
N GLU A 73 -9.10 -0.68 -7.58
CA GLU A 73 -8.93 0.49 -8.43
C GLU A 73 -8.98 1.80 -7.62
N TRP A 74 -8.50 2.88 -8.23
CA TRP A 74 -8.68 4.23 -7.69
C TRP A 74 -10.02 4.79 -8.16
N ILE A 75 -10.94 5.06 -7.23
CA ILE A 75 -12.30 5.53 -7.55
C ILE A 75 -12.40 7.07 -7.72
N GLY A 76 -11.27 7.79 -7.73
CA GLY A 76 -11.26 9.25 -7.79
C GLY A 76 -9.94 9.87 -8.22
N GLU A 77 -9.93 11.19 -8.41
CA GLU A 77 -8.72 11.93 -8.77
C GLU A 77 -7.63 11.70 -7.71
N LYS A 78 -6.40 11.43 -8.15
CA LYS A 78 -5.24 11.20 -7.28
C LYS A 78 -4.87 12.49 -6.54
N ALA A 79 -5.59 12.80 -5.46
CA ALA A 79 -5.21 13.81 -4.49
C ALA A 79 -4.03 13.25 -3.67
N ILE A 80 -2.82 13.48 -4.19
CA ILE A 80 -1.59 13.07 -3.51
C ILE A 80 -1.27 14.13 -2.46
N VAL A 81 -1.53 13.81 -1.20
CA VAL A 81 -1.13 14.62 -0.05
C VAL A 81 0.21 14.10 0.44
N VAL A 82 1.26 14.88 0.22
CA VAL A 82 2.58 14.61 0.81
C VAL A 82 2.60 15.33 2.15
N LEU A 83 2.61 14.56 3.24
CA LEU A 83 2.91 15.09 4.56
C LEU A 83 4.43 15.14 4.67
N GLU A 84 5.00 16.33 4.50
CA GLU A 84 6.40 16.54 4.86
C GLU A 84 6.50 16.40 6.38
N ASP A 85 7.39 15.51 6.84
CA ASP A 85 7.76 15.44 8.23
C ASP A 85 8.60 16.68 8.55
N GLU A 86 7.97 17.75 9.01
CA GLU A 86 8.69 18.80 9.74
C GLU A 86 9.06 18.25 11.13
N GLY A 87 9.99 17.28 11.15
CA GLY A 87 10.51 16.74 12.40
C GLY A 87 10.99 17.89 13.29
N GLU A 88 10.33 18.08 14.43
CA GLU A 88 10.69 18.90 15.59
C GLU A 88 11.70 20.06 15.36
N ARG A 89 11.46 20.95 14.39
CA ARG A 89 12.19 22.23 14.36
C ARG A 89 11.54 23.20 15.34
N GLY A 90 11.69 22.95 16.64
CA GLY A 90 11.10 23.85 17.63
C GLY A 90 11.38 23.60 19.11
N LEU A 91 12.25 22.67 19.50
CA LEU A 91 12.64 22.48 20.90
C LEU A 91 14.16 22.36 21.06
N LEU A 92 14.88 23.45 20.77
CA LEU A 92 16.21 23.73 21.32
C LEU A 92 16.25 25.20 21.77
#